data_AF-A0A015JVN1-F1
#
_entry.id   AF-A0A015JVN1-F1
#
_cell.length_a   1.000
_cell.length_b   1.000
_cell.length_c   1.000
_cell.angle_alpha   90.00
_cell.angle_beta   90.00
_cell.angle_gamma   90.00
#
_symmetry.space_group_name_H-M   'P 1'
#
loop_
_entity.id
_entity.type
_entity.pdbx_description
1 polymer ?
#
loop_
_entity_poly.entity_id
_entity_poly.type
_entity_poly.pdbx_seq_one_letter_code
_entity_poly.pdbx_strand_id
1 'polypeptide(L)'
;MENVLQHCLPLVRFFGLSSEDFFQKVRPYKKLLKNQLYEELLESYLNPNSEPNDNILLPRYRNIDGIVNSKIVNLNIASLISRWMDKINIKSKYIYTRELYLPYEFKLLLRGCKDGFTPKKFHKLCDNIPHTVIFIK
;
A
#
# COMPACT_ATOMS: atom_id res chain seq x y z
N MET A 1 -24.23 23.79 -2.94
CA MET A 1 -23.03 23.33 -2.19
C MET A 1 -22.89 21.81 -2.27
N GLU A 2 -23.97 21.08 -2.02
CA GLU A 2 -24.03 19.61 -2.11
C GLU A 2 -23.57 19.05 -3.48
N ASN A 3 -24.03 19.65 -4.60
CA ASN A 3 -23.62 19.23 -5.95
C ASN A 3 -22.12 19.36 -6.22
N VAL A 4 -21.43 20.35 -5.65
CA VAL A 4 -19.98 20.54 -5.83
C VAL A 4 -19.22 19.49 -5.03
N LEU A 5 -19.64 19.25 -3.79
CA LEU A 5 -19.03 18.26 -2.91
C LEU A 5 -19.15 16.85 -3.48
N GLN A 6 -20.27 16.49 -4.12
CA GLN A 6 -20.43 15.17 -4.74
C GLN A 6 -19.36 14.85 -5.80
N HIS A 7 -18.81 15.86 -6.49
CA HIS A 7 -17.72 15.67 -7.44
C HIS A 7 -16.35 15.58 -6.77
N CYS A 8 -16.20 16.15 -5.56
CA CYS A 8 -14.96 16.10 -4.80
C CYS A 8 -14.84 14.85 -3.92
N LEU A 9 -15.94 14.29 -3.42
CA LEU A 9 -15.93 13.13 -2.51
C LEU A 9 -15.18 11.92 -3.09
N PRO A 10 -15.34 11.54 -4.38
CA PRO A 10 -14.58 10.44 -4.96
C PRO A 10 -13.07 10.66 -4.98
N LEU A 11 -12.60 11.91 -4.89
CA LEU A 11 -11.18 12.25 -4.86
C LEU A 11 -10.56 12.11 -3.45
N VAL A 12 -11.39 11.96 -2.42
CA VAL A 12 -10.98 11.78 -1.03
C VAL A 12 -10.60 10.33 -0.79
N ARG A 13 -9.45 10.12 -0.15
CA ARG A 13 -8.91 8.78 0.12
C ARG A 13 -9.35 8.26 1.47
N PHE A 14 -10.64 7.99 1.59
CA PHE A 14 -11.25 7.57 2.84
C PHE A 14 -10.63 6.30 3.44
N PHE A 15 -10.18 5.37 2.60
CA PHE A 15 -9.48 4.15 3.04
C PHE A 15 -8.08 4.42 3.57
N GLY A 16 -7.49 5.58 3.26
CA GLY A 16 -6.20 6.02 3.78
C GLY A 16 -6.26 6.66 5.17
N LEU A 17 -7.45 6.80 5.77
CA LEU A 17 -7.61 7.44 7.07
C LEU A 17 -7.39 6.45 8.22
N SER A 18 -6.99 6.98 9.37
CA SER A 18 -7.01 6.21 10.62
C SER A 18 -8.45 5.94 11.05
N SER A 19 -8.66 4.91 11.88
CA SER A 19 -9.99 4.64 12.45
C SER A 19 -10.53 5.83 13.25
N GLU A 20 -9.64 6.54 13.94
CA GLU A 20 -9.97 7.74 14.71
C GLU A 20 -10.42 8.88 13.79
N ASP A 21 -9.66 9.16 12.72
CA ASP A 21 -10.01 10.20 11.77
C ASP A 21 -11.33 9.88 11.04
N PHE A 22 -11.56 8.61 10.69
CA PHE A 22 -12.84 8.20 10.13
C PHE A 22 -13.99 8.49 11.10
N PHE A 23 -13.84 8.08 12.36
CA PHE A 23 -14.87 8.26 13.38
C PHE A 23 -15.15 9.73 13.70
N GLN A 24 -14.10 10.56 13.83
CA GLN A 24 -14.24 11.97 14.20
C GLN A 24 -14.56 12.88 13.02
N LYS A 25 -13.99 12.62 11.84
CA LYS A 25 -13.99 13.58 10.71
C LYS A 25 -14.83 13.13 9.53
N VAL A 26 -15.14 11.84 9.37
CA VAL A 26 -15.95 11.34 8.24
C VAL A 26 -17.36 10.99 8.70
N ARG A 27 -17.49 10.24 9.79
CA ARG A 27 -18.77 9.76 10.32
C ARG A 27 -19.82 10.87 10.56
N PRO A 28 -19.48 12.07 11.08
CA PRO A 28 -20.48 13.14 11.26
C PRO A 28 -21.16 13.58 9.96
N TYR A 29 -20.48 13.38 8.83
CA TYR A 29 -20.94 13.75 7.50
C TYR A 29 -21.53 12.58 6.70
N LYS A 30 -21.96 11.48 7.36
CA LYS A 30 -22.57 10.30 6.70
C LYS A 30 -23.63 10.68 5.67
N LYS A 31 -24.46 11.68 5.94
CA LYS A 31 -25.55 12.14 5.05
C LYS A 31 -25.07 12.68 3.70
N LEU A 32 -23.82 13.14 3.60
CA LEU A 32 -23.24 13.64 2.36
C LEU A 32 -22.62 12.52 1.51
N LEU A 33 -22.38 11.34 2.10
CA LEU A 33 -21.81 10.18 1.42
C LEU A 33 -22.93 9.32 0.84
N LYS A 34 -22.69 8.72 -0.33
CA LYS A 34 -23.57 7.65 -0.85
C LYS A 34 -23.61 6.52 0.17
N ASN A 35 -24.80 5.99 0.44
CA ASN A 35 -24.99 4.96 1.47
C ASN A 35 -24.06 3.74 1.24
N GLN A 36 -23.96 3.27 -0.01
CA GLN A 36 -23.06 2.19 -0.39
C GLN A 36 -21.60 2.46 0.01
N LEU A 37 -21.06 3.63 -0.35
CA LEU A 37 -19.68 4.01 -0.01
C LEU A 37 -19.46 4.06 1.51
N TYR A 38 -20.43 4.57 2.25
CA TYR A 38 -20.32 4.64 3.70
C TYR A 38 -20.28 3.24 4.35
N GLU A 39 -21.13 2.32 3.90
CA GLU A 39 -21.15 0.95 4.44
C GLU A 39 -19.88 0.18 4.05
N GLU A 40 -19.36 0.33 2.82
CA GLU A 40 -18.07 -0.22 2.41
C GLU A 40 -16.91 0.32 3.27
N LEU A 41 -16.92 1.63 3.56
CA LEU A 41 -15.94 2.22 4.47
C LEU A 41 -16.07 1.62 5.86
N LEU A 42 -17.28 1.62 6.43
CA LEU A 42 -17.53 1.10 7.77
C LEU A 42 -17.06 -0.36 7.90
N GLU A 43 -17.39 -1.21 6.93
CA GLU A 43 -16.92 -2.60 6.88
C GLU A 43 -15.39 -2.66 6.85
N SER A 44 -14.72 -1.81 6.07
CA SER A 44 -13.26 -1.76 6.03
C SER A 44 -12.58 -1.43 7.36
N TYR A 45 -13.25 -0.66 8.22
CA TYR A 45 -12.74 -0.28 9.55
C TYR A 45 -13.06 -1.32 10.63
N LEU A 46 -14.16 -2.05 10.48
CA LEU A 46 -14.63 -3.03 11.47
C LEU A 46 -14.12 -4.45 11.19
N ASN A 47 -13.99 -4.82 9.92
CA ASN A 47 -13.57 -6.15 9.49
C ASN A 47 -12.17 -6.08 8.84
N PRO A 48 -11.11 -6.54 9.53
CA PRO A 48 -9.76 -6.51 8.98
C PRO A 48 -9.55 -7.44 7.78
N ASN A 49 -10.45 -8.42 7.56
CA ASN A 49 -10.40 -9.32 6.42
C ASN A 49 -11.23 -8.84 5.22
N SER A 50 -11.89 -7.68 5.34
CA SER A 50 -12.66 -7.10 4.23
C SER A 50 -11.73 -6.79 3.06
N GLU A 51 -12.12 -7.28 1.89
CA GLU A 51 -11.41 -6.99 0.66
C GLU A 51 -11.77 -5.58 0.19
N PRO A 52 -10.77 -4.69 -0.01
CA PRO A 52 -11.00 -3.39 -0.59
C PRO A 52 -11.51 -3.55 -2.03
N ASN A 53 -12.52 -2.77 -2.42
CA ASN A 53 -12.98 -2.71 -3.81
C ASN A 53 -11.85 -2.21 -4.73
N ASP A 54 -11.81 -2.67 -5.98
CA ASP A 54 -10.74 -2.38 -6.95
C ASP A 54 -10.55 -0.87 -7.24
N ASN A 55 -11.58 -0.06 -6.99
CA ASN A 55 -11.59 1.37 -7.29
C ASN A 55 -11.04 2.26 -6.16
N ILE A 56 -10.30 1.69 -5.20
CA ILE A 56 -9.83 2.44 -4.03
C ILE A 56 -8.62 3.30 -4.37
N LEU A 57 -8.72 4.58 -3.99
CA LEU A 57 -7.61 5.50 -4.07
C LEU A 57 -6.60 5.24 -2.94
N LEU A 58 -5.47 4.66 -3.32
CA LEU A 58 -4.31 4.46 -2.43
C LEU A 58 -3.67 5.80 -2.00
N PRO A 59 -3.00 5.89 -0.83
CA PRO A 59 -2.46 7.16 -0.35
C PRO A 59 -1.42 7.78 -1.31
N ARG A 60 -1.20 9.10 -1.21
CA ARG A 60 -0.30 9.87 -2.11
C ARG A 60 1.07 9.83 -1.50
N TYR A 61 2.08 9.41 -2.25
CA TYR A 61 3.46 9.41 -1.80
C TYR A 61 4.24 10.41 -2.64
N ARG A 62 4.89 11.38 -1.97
CA ARG A 62 5.55 12.51 -2.63
C ARG A 62 6.96 12.21 -3.16
N ASN A 63 7.51 11.03 -2.86
CA ASN A 63 8.86 10.62 -3.25
C ASN A 63 8.86 9.16 -3.74
N ILE A 64 8.06 8.84 -4.77
CA ILE A 64 8.01 7.48 -5.34
C ILE A 64 9.26 7.21 -6.19
N ASP A 65 9.78 8.25 -6.84
CA ASP A 65 10.99 8.19 -7.64
C ASP A 65 12.20 7.86 -6.76
N GLY A 66 12.64 6.60 -6.82
CA GLY A 66 13.87 6.12 -6.20
C GLY A 66 13.71 5.08 -5.10
N ILE A 67 12.54 4.94 -4.46
CA ILE A 67 12.37 4.00 -3.32
C ILE A 67 12.42 2.54 -3.79
N VAL A 68 11.76 2.23 -4.92
CA VAL A 68 11.74 0.89 -5.50
C VAL A 68 11.95 1.00 -7.01
N ASN A 69 13.20 0.83 -7.44
CA ASN A 69 13.51 0.71 -8.86
C ASN A 69 13.21 -0.73 -9.31
N SER A 70 11.94 -1.08 -9.51
CA SER A 70 11.53 -2.41 -9.98
C SER A 70 10.22 -2.36 -10.80
N LYS A 71 10.04 -3.32 -11.72
CA LYS A 71 8.79 -3.50 -12.50
C LYS A 71 7.79 -4.48 -11.85
N ILE A 72 8.23 -5.28 -10.88
CA ILE A 72 7.43 -6.36 -10.27
C ILE A 72 6.97 -5.94 -8.87
N VAL A 73 7.91 -5.43 -8.09
CA VAL A 73 7.68 -4.87 -6.75
C VAL A 73 7.24 -3.42 -6.89
N ASN A 74 6.08 -3.10 -6.33
CA ASN A 74 5.61 -1.73 -6.09
C ASN A 74 5.74 -1.39 -4.60
N LEU A 75 5.42 -0.15 -4.22
CA LEU A 75 5.56 0.30 -2.84
C LEU A 75 4.67 -0.49 -1.85
N ASN A 76 3.49 -0.94 -2.25
CA ASN A 76 2.60 -1.73 -1.38
C ASN A 76 3.25 -3.06 -1.01
N ILE A 77 3.84 -3.74 -2.01
CA ILE A 77 4.58 -4.99 -1.81
C ILE A 77 5.81 -4.75 -0.91
N ALA A 78 6.56 -3.67 -1.18
CA ALA A 78 7.71 -3.31 -0.36
C ALA A 78 7.31 -3.06 1.10
N SER A 79 6.20 -2.37 1.33
CA SER A 79 5.69 -2.09 2.67
C SER A 79 5.24 -3.36 3.41
N LEU A 80 4.56 -4.26 2.71
CA LEU A 80 4.15 -5.53 3.29
C LEU A 80 5.36 -6.32 3.79
N ILE A 81 6.42 -6.36 2.98
CA ILE A 81 7.67 -7.05 3.34
C ILE A 81 8.39 -6.36 4.49
N SER A 82 8.43 -5.03 4.51
CA SER A 82 8.98 -4.29 5.66
C SER A 82 8.26 -4.65 6.96
N ARG A 83 6.91 -4.70 6.94
CA ARG A 83 6.12 -5.13 8.11
C ARG A 83 6.42 -6.57 8.52
N TRP A 84 6.61 -7.49 7.56
CA TRP A 84 7.00 -8.88 7.84
C TRP A 84 8.39 -8.97 8.49
N MET A 85 9.36 -8.22 7.99
CA MET A 85 10.71 -8.17 8.55
C MET A 85 10.70 -7.69 10.01
N ASP A 86 9.92 -6.65 10.29
CA ASP A 86 9.80 -6.07 11.63
C ASP A 86 8.83 -6.83 12.55
N LYS A 87 8.26 -7.94 12.06
CA LYS A 87 7.25 -8.75 12.78
C LYS A 87 6.11 -7.90 13.33
N ILE A 88 5.77 -6.81 12.64
CA ILE A 88 4.62 -5.99 12.98
C ILE A 88 3.39 -6.87 12.82
N ASN A 89 2.51 -6.88 13.82
CA ASN A 89 1.29 -7.65 13.77
C ASN A 89 0.40 -7.12 12.64
N ILE A 90 0.39 -7.83 11.51
CA ILE A 90 -0.47 -7.53 10.37
C ILE A 90 -1.86 -8.05 10.70
N LYS A 91 -2.64 -7.17 11.32
CA LYS A 91 -4.05 -7.47 11.64
C LYS A 91 -4.89 -7.68 10.38
N SER A 92 -4.48 -7.10 9.25
CA SER A 92 -5.18 -7.13 7.97
C SER A 92 -4.21 -7.27 6.79
N LYS A 93 -4.49 -8.17 5.85
CA LYS A 93 -3.77 -8.29 4.56
C LYS A 93 -3.77 -6.96 3.77
N TYR A 94 -4.76 -6.10 4.01
CA TYR A 94 -5.01 -4.87 3.26
C TYR A 94 -4.52 -3.61 3.99
N ILE A 95 -3.69 -3.75 5.04
CA ILE A 95 -3.17 -2.63 5.83
C ILE A 95 -2.43 -1.57 5.00
N TYR A 96 -1.83 -1.97 3.86
CA TYR A 96 -1.15 -1.07 2.93
C TYR A 96 -2.07 -0.03 2.27
N THR A 97 -3.38 -0.28 2.25
CA THR A 97 -4.37 0.70 1.74
C THR A 97 -4.53 1.90 2.66
N ARG A 98 -4.21 1.72 3.96
CA ARG A 98 -4.32 2.72 5.01
C ARG A 98 -3.04 3.52 5.17
N GLU A 99 -1.94 2.79 5.35
CA GLU A 99 -0.65 3.37 5.69
C GLU A 99 0.48 2.55 5.07
N LEU A 100 1.31 3.19 4.24
CA LEU A 100 2.59 2.61 3.87
C LEU A 100 3.60 2.74 4.99
N TYR A 101 4.16 1.59 5.32
CA TYR A 101 5.27 1.41 6.23
C TYR A 101 6.52 1.06 5.42
N LEU A 102 7.42 2.03 5.24
CA LEU A 102 8.65 1.89 4.45
C LEU A 102 9.86 2.44 5.23
N PRO A 103 10.28 1.79 6.33
CA PRO A 103 11.45 2.20 7.09
C PRO A 103 12.77 1.88 6.36
N TYR A 104 12.71 1.09 5.28
CA TYR A 104 13.88 0.58 4.56
C TYR A 104 14.00 1.18 3.16
N GLU A 105 15.25 1.41 2.74
CA GLU A 105 15.59 1.71 1.35
C GLU A 105 15.83 0.39 0.59
N PHE A 106 15.03 0.12 -0.45
CA PHE A 106 15.16 -1.09 -1.25
C PHE A 106 16.09 -0.85 -2.45
N LYS A 107 17.34 -1.32 -2.32
CA LYS A 107 18.34 -1.23 -3.40
C LYS A 107 18.20 -2.41 -4.36
N LEU A 108 18.04 -2.12 -5.65
CA LEU A 108 18.02 -3.15 -6.68
C LEU A 108 19.43 -3.69 -6.92
N LEU A 109 19.63 -4.98 -6.65
CA LEU A 109 20.90 -5.68 -6.91
C LEU A 109 20.94 -6.34 -8.29
N LEU A 110 19.86 -7.05 -8.65
CA LEU A 110 19.75 -7.80 -9.90
C LEU A 110 18.32 -7.68 -10.44
N ARG A 111 18.19 -7.41 -11.74
CA ARG A 111 16.93 -7.51 -12.46
C ARG A 111 17.13 -8.32 -13.71
N GLY A 112 16.47 -9.47 -13.84
CA GLY A 112 16.71 -10.39 -14.95
C GLY A 112 16.53 -9.77 -16.35
N CYS A 113 15.60 -8.83 -16.53
CA CYS A 113 15.44 -8.12 -17.82
C CYS A 113 16.57 -7.12 -18.14
N LYS A 114 17.39 -6.73 -17.16
CA LYS A 114 18.56 -5.84 -17.34
C LYS A 114 19.88 -6.62 -17.29
N ASP A 115 19.97 -7.58 -16.38
CA ASP A 115 21.23 -8.24 -16.01
C ASP A 115 21.34 -9.67 -16.53
N GLY A 116 20.24 -10.26 -17.01
CA GLY A 116 20.12 -11.68 -17.38
C GLY A 116 19.82 -12.60 -16.19
N PHE A 117 19.50 -13.86 -16.48
CA PHE A 117 19.09 -14.88 -15.49
C PHE A 117 20.13 -16.01 -15.31
N THR A 118 21.42 -15.73 -15.52
CA THR A 118 22.45 -16.78 -15.37
C THR A 118 22.85 -16.95 -13.89
N PRO A 119 23.05 -18.19 -13.40
CA PRO A 119 23.52 -18.43 -12.04
C PRO A 119 24.83 -17.68 -11.72
N LYS A 120 25.75 -17.63 -12.68
CA LYS A 120 27.02 -16.88 -12.56
C LYS A 120 26.79 -15.39 -12.27
N LYS A 121 25.80 -14.77 -12.93
CA LYS A 121 25.47 -13.35 -12.71
C LYS A 121 24.80 -13.14 -11.35
N PHE A 122 23.92 -14.05 -10.94
CA PHE A 122 23.29 -14.04 -9.62
C PHE A 122 24.35 -14.09 -8.51
N HIS A 123 25.22 -15.10 -8.55
CA HIS A 123 26.29 -15.26 -7.56
C HIS A 123 27.23 -14.05 -7.52
N LYS A 124 27.59 -13.50 -8.68
CA LYS A 124 28.42 -12.28 -8.76
C LYS A 124 27.79 -11.05 -8.09
N LEU A 125 26.46 -10.91 -8.14
CA LEU A 125 25.77 -9.69 -7.69
C LEU A 125 25.10 -9.83 -6.32
N CYS A 126 24.81 -11.04 -5.86
CA CYS A 126 23.97 -11.28 -4.67
C CYS A 126 24.68 -12.06 -3.56
N ASP A 127 25.77 -12.78 -3.84
CA ASP A 127 26.43 -13.60 -2.82
C ASP A 127 26.98 -12.73 -1.68
N ASN A 128 26.84 -13.23 -0.45
CA ASN A 128 27.29 -12.57 0.78
C ASN A 128 26.68 -11.19 1.05
N ILE A 129 25.58 -10.84 0.39
CA ILE A 129 24.82 -9.62 0.69
C ILE A 129 23.71 -9.96 1.71
N PRO A 130 23.85 -9.53 2.97
CA PRO A 130 22.86 -9.82 4.00
C PRO A 130 21.54 -9.09 3.72
N HIS A 131 20.45 -9.57 4.32
CA HIS A 131 19.13 -8.96 4.24
C HIS A 131 18.58 -8.81 2.80
N THR A 132 18.93 -9.76 1.93
CA THR A 132 18.45 -9.80 0.55
C THR A 132 17.08 -10.48 0.45
N VAL A 133 16.15 -9.85 -0.28
CA VAL A 133 14.84 -10.43 -0.62
C VAL A 133 14.78 -10.69 -2.12
N ILE A 134 14.32 -11.87 -2.51
CA ILE A 134 14.22 -12.31 -3.91
C ILE A 134 12.76 -12.38 -4.32
N PHE A 135 12.44 -11.79 -5.48
CA PHE A 135 11.12 -11.85 -6.09
C PHE A 135 11.20 -12.56 -7.43
N ILE A 136 10.28 -13.51 -7.64
CA ILE A 136 10.18 -14.30 -8.86
C ILE A 136 8.77 -14.09 -9.42
N LYS A 137 8.66 -13.83 -10.72
CA LYS A 137 7.40 -13.65 -11.46
C LYS A 137 7.45 -14.47 -12.73
#